data_AF-A0A7C3J954-F1
#
_entry.id   AF-A0A7C3J954-F1
#
_cell.length_a   1.000
_cell.length_b   1.000
_cell.length_c   1.000
_cell.angle_alpha   90.00
_cell.angle_beta   90.00
_cell.angle_gamma   90.00
#
_symmetry.space_group_name_H-M   'P 1'
#
loop_
_entity.id
_entity.type
_entity.pdbx_description
1 polymer ?
#
loop_
_entity_poly.entity_id
_entity_poly.type
_entity_poly.pdbx_seq_one_letter_code
_entity_poly.pdbx_strand_id
1 'polypeptide(L)' 'MMNVFDGIRTMLAVRNYRTEKIPAEVVTRIVEAGRLTGSSRNQQQWDFIGSPAI' A
#
# COMPACT_ATOMS: atom_id res chain seq x y z
N MET A 1 5.06 4.48 -20.71
CA MET A 1 5.02 3.54 -19.56
C MET A 1 5.39 4.33 -18.32
N MET A 2 4.59 4.24 -17.25
CA MET A 2 4.84 4.97 -16.00
C MET A 2 5.98 4.29 -15.24
N ASN A 3 7.01 5.03 -14.83
CA ASN A 3 8.06 4.50 -13.96
C ASN A 3 7.79 4.87 -12.49
N VAL A 4 8.63 4.37 -11.58
CA VAL A 4 8.49 4.63 -10.13
C VAL A 4 8.55 6.13 -9.79
N PHE A 5 9.46 6.88 -10.42
CA PHE A 5 9.61 8.32 -10.17
C PHE A 5 8.40 9.12 -10.63
N ASP A 6 7.81 8.76 -11.77
CA ASP A 6 6.57 9.38 -12.22
C ASP A 6 5.44 9.11 -11.23
N GLY A 7 5.34 7.87 -10.71
CA GLY A 7 4.33 7.51 -9.71
C GLY A 7 4.41 8.36 -8.43
N ILE A 8 5.63 8.59 -7.94
CA ILE A 8 5.89 9.44 -6.78
C ILE A 8 5.54 10.91 -7.09
N ARG A 9 5.99 11.42 -8.25
CA ARG A 9 5.78 12.82 -8.65
C ARG A 9 4.30 13.18 -8.82
N THR A 10 3.47 12.22 -9.24
CA THR A 10 2.05 12.46 -9.51
C THR A 10 1.12 12.00 -8.38
N MET A 11 1.66 11.66 -7.21
CA MET A 11 0.85 11.20 -6.07
C MET A 11 -0.11 12.30 -5.59
N LEU A 12 -1.39 11.95 -5.39
CA LEU A 12 -2.43 12.83 -4.87
C LEU A 12 -3.15 12.20 -3.68
N ALA A 13 -3.52 13.02 -2.70
CA ALA A 13 -4.39 12.59 -1.59
C ALA A 13 -5.86 12.54 -2.06
N VAL A 14 -6.30 11.36 -2.50
CA VAL A 14 -7.69 11.07 -2.88
C VAL A 14 -8.57 10.98 -1.63
N ARG A 15 -9.81 11.51 -1.69
CA ARG A 15 -10.77 11.50 -0.57
C ARG A 15 -12.20 11.06 -0.96
N ASN A 16 -12.41 10.71 -2.22
CA ASN A 16 -13.68 10.19 -2.73
C ASN A 16 -13.40 8.85 -3.41
N TYR A 17 -14.08 7.79 -2.98
CA TYR A 17 -13.81 6.41 -3.36
C TYR A 17 -15.09 5.73 -3.84
N ARG A 18 -14.93 4.72 -4.70
CA ARG A 18 -16.03 3.84 -5.07
C ARG A 18 -16.27 2.81 -3.96
N THR A 19 -17.46 2.20 -3.97
CA THR A 19 -17.85 1.17 -2.99
C THR A 19 -17.38 -0.23 -3.38
N GLU A 20 -16.74 -0.38 -4.55
CA GLU A 20 -16.22 -1.68 -4.97
C GLU A 20 -15.06 -2.13 -4.07
N LYS A 21 -15.02 -3.43 -3.80
CA LYS A 21 -13.93 -4.04 -3.04
C LYS A 21 -12.62 -4.02 -3.82
N ILE A 22 -11.52 -3.88 -3.11
CA ILE A 22 -10.18 -4.04 -3.68
C ILE A 22 -9.90 -5.54 -3.83
N PRO A 23 -9.46 -6.03 -5.00
CA PRO A 23 -9.06 -7.43 -5.15
C PRO A 23 -7.95 -7.82 -4.16
N ALA A 24 -8.06 -9.01 -3.58
CA ALA A 24 -7.20 -9.46 -2.50
C ALA A 24 -5.71 -9.42 -2.87
N GLU A 25 -5.36 -9.78 -4.10
CA GLU A 25 -4.00 -9.77 -4.62
C GLU A 25 -3.39 -8.37 -4.71
N VAL A 26 -4.23 -7.33 -4.88
CA VAL A 26 -3.77 -5.93 -4.85
C VAL A 26 -3.41 -5.55 -3.42
N VAL A 27 -4.27 -5.90 -2.45
CA VAL A 27 -4.02 -5.64 -1.03
C VAL A 27 -2.75 -6.36 -0.58
N THR A 28 -2.57 -7.63 -0.95
CA THR A 28 -1.34 -8.39 -0.65
C THR A 28 -0.10 -7.69 -1.19
N ARG A 29 -0.10 -7.25 -2.46
CA ARG A 29 1.06 -6.55 -3.04
C ARG A 29 1.40 -5.24 -2.31
N ILE A 30 0.40 -4.50 -1.83
CA ILE A 30 0.60 -3.27 -1.06
C ILE A 30 1.28 -3.59 0.28
N VAL A 31 0.79 -4.60 1.00
CA VAL A 31 1.36 -5.01 2.29
C VAL A 31 2.79 -5.53 2.13
N GLU A 32 3.06 -6.34 1.10
CA GLU A 32 4.41 -6.83 0.80
C GLU A 32 5.38 -5.68 0.49
N ALA A 33 4.95 -4.66 -0.27
CA ALA A 33 5.77 -3.48 -0.49
C ALA A 33 6.09 -2.74 0.82
N GLY A 34 5.13 -2.67 1.76
CA GLY A 34 5.35 -2.13 3.10
C GLY A 34 6.38 -2.93 3.90
N ARG A 35 6.28 -4.27 3.91
CA ARG A 35 7.19 -5.18 4.61
C ARG A 35 8.64 -5.06 4.14
N LEU A 36 8.85 -4.81 2.85
CA LEU A 36 10.19 -4.64 2.27
C LEU A 36 10.86 -3.30 2.61
N THR A 37 10.17 -2.41 3.34
CA THR A 37 10.76 -1.13 3.76
C THR A 37 11.84 -1.35 4.82
N GLY A 38 12.96 -0.65 4.68
CA GLY A 38 14.04 -0.68 5.67
C GLY A 38 13.54 -0.32 7.08
N SER A 39 13.90 -1.12 8.07
CA SER A 39 13.57 -0.88 9.48
C SER A 39 14.82 -0.87 10.35
N SER A 40 14.80 -0.07 11.42
CA SER A 40 15.92 0.02 12.36
C SER A 40 16.23 -1.36 12.93
N ARG A 41 17.49 -1.79 12.81
CA ARG A 41 17.96 -3.12 13.25
C ARG A 41 17.10 -4.28 12.72
N ASN A 42 16.44 -4.07 11.58
CA ASN A 42 15.48 -5.00 11.01
C ASN A 42 14.34 -5.44 11.95
N GLN A 43 13.93 -4.58 12.88
CA GLN A 43 12.91 -4.91 13.89
C GLN A 43 11.52 -5.09 13.29
N GLN A 44 11.24 -4.51 12.13
CA GLN A 44 9.96 -4.66 11.41
C GLN A 44 8.73 -4.46 12.31
N GLN A 45 8.77 -3.45 13.18
CA GLN A 45 7.75 -3.13 14.19
C GLN A 45 6.46 -2.52 13.59
N TRP A 46 6.03 -3.02 12.43
CA TRP A 46 4.84 -2.57 11.71
C TRP A 46 3.76 -3.63 11.83
N ASP A 47 2.59 -3.22 12.32
CA ASP A 47 1.38 -4.02 12.29
C ASP A 47 0.44 -3.43 11.24
N PHE A 48 0.19 -4.19 10.16
CA PHE A 48 -0.77 -3.82 9.13
C PHE A 48 -2.13 -4.43 9.46
N ILE A 49 -3.14 -3.59 9.73
CA ILE A 49 -4.50 -4.03 10.06
C ILE A 49 -5.39 -3.76 8.85
N GLY A 50 -6.03 -4.81 8.33
CA GLY A 50 -7.04 -4.74 7.28
C GLY A 50 -8.43 -5.02 7.85
N SER A 51 -9.46 -4.32 7.34
CA SER A 51 -10.85 -4.62 7.68
C SER A 51 -11.35 -5.80 6.85
N PRO A 52 -11.94 -6.85 7.46
CA PRO A 52 -12.57 -7.94 6.71
C PRO A 52 -13.90 -7.51 6.04
N ALA A 53 -14.45 -6.35 6.44
CA ALA A 53 -15.74 -5.85 5.96
C ALA A 53 -15.65 -5.02 4.66
N ILE A 54 -14.43 -4.61 4.26
CA ILE A 54 -14.17 -3.83 3.03
C ILE A 54 -13.46 -4.75 2.04
#